data_AF-A0AAE4ED06-F1
#
_entry.id   AF-A0AAE4ED06-F1
#
_cell.length_a   1.000
_cell.length_b   1.000
_cell.length_c   1.000
_cell.angle_alpha   90.00
_cell.angle_beta   90.00
_cell.angle_gamma   90.00
#
_symmetry.space_group_name_H-M   'P 1'
#
loop_
_entity.id
_entity.type
_entity.pdbx_description
1 polymer ?
#
loop_
_entity_poly.entity_id
_entity_poly.type
_entity_poly.pdbx_seq_one_letter_code
_entity_poly.pdbx_strand_id
1 'polypeptide(L)'
;MNTIMLNSRAELTQATINLFGSFAPYIPELIQDYTENYVFHYRHKGFAIRELENGQGYFFPLHIERISMITPIDRLLHDVSPDVLGILLTLDCYSQCIHSDLQDLPESSKTYALEQIEVMKQKRKALFEYAKKMLSPDDYVMLMK
;
A
#
# COMPACT_ATOMS: atom_id res chain seq x y z
N MET A 1 -5.49 13.88 -10.93
CA MET A 1 -5.67 12.82 -9.92
C MET A 1 -6.56 13.34 -8.81
N ASN A 2 -7.48 12.50 -8.35
CA ASN A 2 -8.42 12.84 -7.29
C ASN A 2 -7.87 12.39 -5.92
N THR A 3 -8.16 13.12 -4.86
CA THR A 3 -7.82 12.74 -3.47
C THR A 3 -9.10 12.69 -2.64
N ILE A 4 -9.41 11.52 -2.11
CA ILE A 4 -10.57 11.26 -1.28
C ILE A 4 -10.12 11.27 0.18
N MET A 5 -10.52 12.30 0.92
CA MET A 5 -10.24 12.43 2.34
C MET A 5 -11.06 11.41 3.15
N LEU A 6 -10.42 10.73 4.11
CA LEU A 6 -11.09 9.77 4.98
C LEU A 6 -11.24 10.40 6.37
N ASN A 7 -12.46 10.79 6.72
CA ASN A 7 -12.78 11.58 7.92
C ASN A 7 -13.35 10.73 9.06
N SER A 8 -13.53 9.43 8.84
CA SER A 8 -14.05 8.51 9.85
C SER A 8 -13.43 7.12 9.74
N ARG A 9 -13.53 6.35 10.83
CA ARG A 9 -13.11 4.94 10.83
C ARG A 9 -13.90 4.11 9.81
N ALA A 10 -15.18 4.40 9.62
CA ALA A 10 -16.02 3.69 8.66
C ALA A 10 -15.55 3.94 7.21
N GLU A 11 -15.22 5.19 6.87
CA GLU A 11 -14.65 5.54 5.57
C GLU A 11 -13.30 4.86 5.35
N LEU A 12 -12.43 4.85 6.36
CA LEU A 12 -11.16 4.15 6.28
C LEU A 12 -11.36 2.65 6.04
N THR A 13 -12.23 1.99 6.82
CA THR A 13 -12.53 0.57 6.64
C THR A 13 -13.08 0.28 5.24
N GLN A 14 -14.02 1.08 4.74
CA GLN A 14 -14.58 0.88 3.41
C GLN A 14 -13.53 1.09 2.31
N ALA A 15 -12.68 2.10 2.45
CA ALA A 15 -11.57 2.33 1.52
C ALA A 15 -10.59 1.15 1.49
N THR A 16 -10.23 0.62 2.65
CA THR A 16 -9.38 -0.58 2.75
C THR A 16 -10.05 -1.80 2.10
N ILE A 17 -11.36 -2.01 2.31
CA ILE A 17 -12.12 -3.08 1.63
C ILE A 17 -12.11 -2.89 0.11
N ASN A 18 -12.29 -1.67 -0.38
CA ASN A 18 -12.30 -1.41 -1.83
C ASN A 18 -10.93 -1.70 -2.48
N LEU A 19 -9.84 -1.45 -1.74
CA LEU A 19 -8.49 -1.73 -2.21
C LEU A 19 -8.16 -3.22 -2.18
N PHE A 20 -8.40 -3.88 -1.04
CA PHE A 20 -7.85 -5.21 -0.73
C PHE A 20 -8.89 -6.33 -0.62
N GLY A 21 -10.18 -6.03 -0.79
CA GLY A 21 -11.26 -7.02 -0.74
C GLY A 21 -11.30 -7.75 0.61
N SER A 22 -11.37 -9.07 0.56
CA SER A 22 -11.38 -9.94 1.74
C SER A 22 -10.13 -9.86 2.60
N PHE A 23 -9.03 -9.31 2.08
CA PHE A 23 -7.78 -9.16 2.82
C PHE A 23 -7.75 -7.91 3.70
N ALA A 24 -8.74 -7.01 3.58
CA ALA A 24 -8.82 -5.77 4.33
C ALA A 24 -8.59 -5.88 5.86
N PRO A 25 -9.07 -6.94 6.56
CA PRO A 25 -8.81 -7.10 7.99
C PRO A 25 -7.33 -7.22 8.38
N TYR A 26 -6.48 -7.71 7.47
CA TYR A 26 -5.04 -7.92 7.73
C TYR A 26 -4.18 -6.68 7.42
N ILE A 27 -4.73 -5.74 6.66
CA ILE A 27 -3.99 -4.56 6.17
C ILE A 27 -3.44 -3.68 7.31
N PRO A 28 -4.16 -3.43 8.42
CA PRO A 28 -3.61 -2.63 9.52
C PRO A 28 -2.30 -3.20 10.09
N GLU A 29 -2.21 -4.51 10.23
CA GLU A 29 -1.01 -5.21 10.74
C GLU A 29 0.14 -5.11 9.74
N LEU A 30 -0.13 -5.37 8.45
CA LEU A 30 0.89 -5.22 7.39
C LEU A 30 1.44 -3.79 7.31
N ILE A 31 0.57 -2.78 7.47
CA ILE A 31 1.00 -1.38 7.50
C ILE A 31 1.86 -1.12 8.73
N GLN A 32 1.45 -1.62 9.90
CA GLN A 32 2.22 -1.47 11.13
C GLN A 32 3.62 -2.07 10.96
N ASP A 33 3.72 -3.32 10.53
CA ASP A 33 5.00 -4.01 10.27
C ASP A 33 5.87 -3.25 9.29
N TYR A 34 5.28 -2.74 8.20
CA TYR A 34 6.02 -1.92 7.24
C TYR A 34 6.55 -0.64 7.88
N THR A 35 5.72 0.09 8.62
CA THR A 35 6.11 1.35 9.24
C THR A 35 7.18 1.15 10.31
N GLU A 36 7.08 0.11 11.13
CA GLU A 36 8.07 -0.20 12.17
C GLU A 36 9.44 -0.55 11.59
N ASN A 37 9.48 -1.24 10.45
CA ASN A 37 10.74 -1.69 9.85
C ASN A 37 11.44 -0.63 8.99
N TYR A 38 10.68 0.29 8.40
CA TYR A 38 11.18 1.17 7.34
C TYR A 38 10.92 2.66 7.54
N VAL A 39 10.01 3.09 8.41
CA VAL A 39 9.58 4.50 8.47
C VAL A 39 10.01 5.15 9.79
N PHE A 40 10.66 6.32 9.72
CA PHE A 40 11.15 7.06 10.88
C PHE A 40 10.36 8.34 11.11
N HIS A 41 10.08 8.62 12.38
CA HIS A 41 9.47 9.88 12.85
C HIS A 41 8.17 10.29 12.14
N TYR A 42 7.47 9.36 11.49
CA TYR A 42 6.20 9.65 10.86
C TYR A 42 5.15 10.02 11.91
N ARG A 43 4.71 11.28 11.89
CA ARG A 43 3.62 11.75 12.74
C ARG A 43 2.33 11.67 11.95
N HIS A 44 1.55 10.64 12.24
CA HIS A 44 0.24 10.44 11.63
C HIS A 44 -0.64 11.68 11.82
N LYS A 45 -1.10 12.29 10.71
CA LYS A 45 -2.11 13.37 10.71
C LYS A 45 -3.43 12.97 10.03
N GLY A 46 -3.50 11.75 9.51
CA GLY A 46 -4.66 11.21 8.81
C GLY A 46 -4.27 10.41 7.56
N PHE A 47 -5.27 9.84 6.91
CA PHE A 47 -5.12 9.11 5.63
C PHE A 47 -6.15 9.60 4.63
N ALA A 48 -5.78 9.53 3.36
CA ALA A 48 -6.67 9.70 2.22
C ALA A 48 -6.44 8.55 1.23
N ILE A 49 -7.34 8.39 0.26
CA ILE A 49 -7.09 7.61 -0.94
C ILE A 49 -6.76 8.56 -2.08
N ARG A 50 -5.70 8.26 -2.83
CA ARG A 50 -5.40 8.97 -4.07
C ARG A 50 -5.70 8.06 -5.24
N GLU A 51 -6.42 8.58 -6.23
CA GLU A 51 -6.87 7.81 -7.38
C GLU A 51 -6.02 8.09 -8.62
N LEU A 52 -5.64 7.01 -9.28
CA LEU A 52 -5.11 7.01 -10.63
C LEU A 52 -6.21 7.40 -11.64
N GLU A 53 -5.82 7.72 -12.87
CA GLU A 53 -6.77 8.11 -13.93
C GLU A 53 -7.79 7.01 -14.27
N ASN A 54 -7.44 5.74 -14.03
CA ASN A 54 -8.33 4.60 -14.22
C ASN A 54 -9.29 4.36 -13.02
N GLY A 55 -9.32 5.26 -12.03
CA GLY A 55 -10.14 5.14 -10.82
C GLY A 55 -9.58 4.20 -9.76
N GLN A 56 -8.43 3.56 -9.99
CA GLN A 56 -7.80 2.75 -8.97
C GLN A 56 -7.18 3.63 -7.88
N GLY A 57 -7.56 3.38 -6.62
CA GLY A 57 -6.98 4.05 -5.46
C GLY A 57 -5.66 3.44 -4.97
N TYR A 58 -4.91 4.23 -4.20
CA TYR A 58 -3.85 3.79 -3.30
C TYR A 58 -3.84 4.66 -2.03
N PHE A 59 -3.24 4.16 -0.95
CA PHE A 59 -3.15 4.92 0.30
C PHE A 59 -2.35 6.21 0.11
N PHE A 60 -2.82 7.31 0.68
CA PHE A 60 -2.13 8.60 0.68
C PHE A 60 -2.00 9.11 2.13
N PRO A 61 -0.81 8.97 2.74
CA PRO A 61 -0.49 9.55 4.04
C PRO A 61 -0.66 11.07 4.01
N LEU A 62 -1.46 11.62 4.93
CA LEU A 62 -1.60 13.07 5.05
C LEU A 62 -0.41 13.60 5.86
N HIS A 63 0.64 14.03 5.17
CA HIS A 63 1.83 14.61 5.79
C HIS A 63 2.34 15.77 4.94
N ILE A 64 2.88 16.81 5.58
CA ILE A 64 3.34 18.02 4.89
C ILE A 64 4.81 17.92 4.52
N GLU A 65 5.61 17.28 5.37
CA GLU A 65 7.05 17.15 5.20
C GLU A 65 7.40 15.83 4.51
N ARG A 66 8.64 15.73 4.02
CA ARG A 66 9.22 14.45 3.60
C ARG A 66 9.25 13.48 4.78
N ILE A 67 9.19 12.21 4.47
CA ILE A 67 9.16 11.13 5.44
C ILE A 67 10.46 10.37 5.30
N SER A 68 11.24 10.32 6.37
CA SER A 68 12.49 9.59 6.41
C SER A 68 12.23 8.10 6.48
N MET A 69 12.86 7.34 5.60
CA MET A 69 12.77 5.89 5.54
C MET A 69 14.15 5.25 5.57
N ILE A 70 14.21 3.95 5.87
CA ILE A 70 15.41 3.14 5.72
C ILE A 70 15.29 2.25 4.49
N THR A 71 16.31 2.25 3.62
CA THR A 71 16.32 1.41 2.42
C THR A 71 16.33 -0.09 2.79
N PRO A 72 15.61 -0.95 2.06
CA PRO A 72 15.47 -2.36 2.43
C PRO A 72 16.78 -3.16 2.44
N ILE A 73 17.70 -2.86 1.53
CA ILE A 73 18.96 -3.60 1.34
C ILE A 73 20.08 -2.97 2.17
N ASP A 74 20.49 -1.75 1.84
CA ASP A 74 21.69 -1.12 2.41
C ASP A 74 21.44 -0.45 3.77
N ARG A 75 20.18 -0.44 4.22
CA ARG A 75 19.73 0.17 5.48
C ARG A 75 20.15 1.65 5.62
N LEU A 76 20.17 2.37 4.50
CA LEU A 76 20.52 3.79 4.45
C LEU A 76 19.29 4.68 4.66
N LEU A 77 19.50 5.86 5.22
CA LEU A 77 18.43 6.86 5.34
C LEU A 77 18.08 7.41 3.96
N HIS A 78 16.79 7.39 3.63
CA HIS A 78 16.24 7.88 2.38
C HIS A 78 14.94 8.63 2.64
N ASP A 79 14.92 9.94 2.35
CA ASP A 79 13.72 10.75 2.53
C ASP A 79 12.82 10.64 1.32
N VAL A 80 11.53 10.35 1.52
CA VAL A 80 10.54 10.26 0.44
C VAL A 80 9.41 11.26 0.61
N SER A 81 8.66 11.54 -0.46
CA SER A 81 7.41 12.28 -0.33
C SER A 81 6.31 11.39 0.27
N PRO A 82 5.24 11.97 0.86
CA PRO A 82 4.09 11.20 1.33
C PRO A 82 3.43 10.37 0.22
N ASP A 83 3.44 10.87 -1.01
CA ASP A 83 2.89 10.17 -2.17
C ASP A 83 3.71 8.91 -2.50
N VAL A 84 5.04 9.01 -2.45
CA VAL A 84 5.95 7.89 -2.63
C VAL A 84 5.71 6.83 -1.55
N LEU A 85 5.64 7.23 -0.27
CA LEU A 85 5.32 6.28 0.81
C LEU A 85 3.96 5.59 0.57
N GLY A 86 2.95 6.33 0.14
CA GLY A 86 1.64 5.79 -0.18
C GLY A 86 1.65 4.71 -1.25
N ILE A 87 2.40 4.95 -2.34
CA ILE A 87 2.63 3.99 -3.42
C ILE A 87 3.36 2.76 -2.90
N LEU A 88 4.50 2.95 -2.22
CA LEU A 88 5.34 1.87 -1.71
C LEU A 88 4.57 0.97 -0.73
N LEU A 89 3.86 1.56 0.22
CA LEU A 89 3.06 0.86 1.22
C LEU A 89 1.94 0.05 0.58
N THR A 90 1.23 0.64 -0.40
CA THR A 90 0.14 -0.06 -1.10
C THR A 90 0.67 -1.22 -1.95
N LEU A 91 1.81 -1.05 -2.61
CA LEU A 91 2.46 -2.11 -3.39
C LEU A 91 2.95 -3.27 -2.49
N ASP A 92 3.50 -2.95 -1.32
CA ASP A 92 3.93 -3.93 -0.32
C ASP A 92 2.73 -4.74 0.19
N CYS A 93 1.64 -4.07 0.58
CA CYS A 93 0.40 -4.72 1.00
C CYS A 93 -0.14 -5.66 -0.09
N TYR A 94 -0.22 -5.22 -1.35
CA TYR A 94 -0.62 -6.11 -2.44
C TYR A 94 0.32 -7.32 -2.56
N SER A 95 1.62 -7.12 -2.45
CA SER A 95 2.59 -8.22 -2.51
C SER A 95 2.33 -9.25 -1.41
N GLN A 96 2.14 -8.81 -0.17
CA GLN A 96 1.87 -9.69 0.97
C GLN A 96 0.55 -10.44 0.82
N CYS A 97 -0.52 -9.77 0.36
CA CYS A 97 -1.80 -10.43 0.11
C CYS A 97 -1.71 -11.47 -1.02
N ILE A 98 -0.96 -11.19 -2.09
CA ILE A 98 -0.78 -12.11 -3.23
C ILE A 98 -0.01 -13.38 -2.83
N HIS A 99 0.91 -13.28 -1.87
CA HIS A 99 1.71 -14.40 -1.37
C HIS A 99 1.16 -15.04 -0.09
N SER A 100 -0.03 -14.64 0.36
CA SER A 100 -0.64 -15.20 1.56
C SER A 100 -0.88 -16.70 1.41
N ASP A 101 -0.57 -17.47 2.46
CA ASP A 101 -0.86 -18.89 2.50
C ASP A 101 -2.37 -19.13 2.68
N LEU A 102 -2.95 -19.95 1.82
CA LEU A 102 -4.38 -20.26 1.79
C LEU A 102 -4.67 -21.73 2.14
N GLN A 103 -3.66 -22.50 2.57
CA GLN A 103 -3.79 -23.94 2.78
C GLN A 103 -4.86 -24.31 3.81
N ASP A 104 -5.00 -23.51 4.87
CA ASP A 104 -5.95 -23.79 5.97
C ASP A 104 -7.37 -23.28 5.71
N LEU A 105 -7.64 -22.67 4.54
CA LEU A 105 -8.96 -22.14 4.21
C LEU A 105 -9.89 -23.24 3.68
N PRO A 106 -11.20 -23.19 4.03
CA PRO A 106 -12.22 -23.98 3.35
C PRO A 106 -12.21 -23.74 1.83
N GLU A 107 -12.51 -24.77 1.03
CA GLU A 107 -12.37 -24.72 -0.43
C GLU A 107 -13.13 -23.54 -1.07
N SER A 108 -14.36 -23.25 -0.63
CA SER A 108 -15.14 -22.12 -1.12
C SER A 108 -14.50 -20.76 -0.79
N SER A 109 -13.93 -20.62 0.41
CA SER A 109 -13.18 -19.43 0.82
C SER A 109 -11.87 -19.30 0.05
N LYS A 110 -11.22 -20.42 -0.25
CA LYS A 110 -9.99 -20.48 -1.04
C LYS A 110 -10.22 -20.05 -2.48
N THR A 111 -11.27 -20.56 -3.15
CA THR A 111 -11.63 -20.12 -4.50
C THR A 111 -11.88 -18.60 -4.53
N TYR A 112 -12.67 -18.09 -3.59
CA TYR A 112 -12.95 -16.66 -3.50
C TYR A 112 -11.68 -15.82 -3.24
N ALA A 113 -10.79 -16.29 -2.36
CA ALA A 113 -9.51 -15.62 -2.09
C ALA A 113 -8.61 -15.59 -3.34
N LEU A 114 -8.56 -16.66 -4.12
CA LEU A 114 -7.79 -16.73 -5.37
C LEU A 114 -8.31 -15.73 -6.41
N GLU A 115 -9.63 -15.58 -6.55
CA GLU A 115 -10.22 -14.56 -7.44
C GLU A 115 -9.82 -13.14 -7.02
N GLN A 116 -9.88 -12.84 -5.71
CA GLN A 116 -9.43 -11.55 -5.18
C GLN A 116 -7.92 -11.32 -5.40
N ILE A 117 -7.09 -12.36 -5.29
CA ILE A 117 -5.65 -12.30 -5.58
C ILE A 117 -5.40 -11.93 -7.04
N GLU A 118 -6.14 -12.50 -8.00
CA GLU A 118 -5.99 -12.14 -9.42
C GLU A 118 -6.34 -10.67 -9.67
N VAL A 119 -7.40 -10.15 -9.04
CA VAL A 119 -7.74 -8.72 -9.09
C VAL A 119 -6.62 -7.88 -8.47
N MET A 120 -6.06 -8.30 -7.34
CA MET A 120 -4.94 -7.58 -6.71
C MET A 120 -3.66 -7.60 -7.55
N LYS A 121 -3.35 -8.69 -8.27
CA LYS A 121 -2.23 -8.73 -9.21
C LYS A 121 -2.38 -7.68 -10.31
N GLN A 122 -3.60 -7.51 -10.83
CA GLN A 122 -3.90 -6.48 -11.82
C GLN A 122 -3.74 -5.07 -11.24
N LYS A 123 -4.30 -4.81 -10.05
CA LYS A 123 -4.16 -3.53 -9.34
C LYS A 123 -2.69 -3.21 -9.05
N ARG A 124 -1.93 -4.18 -8.53
CA ARG A 124 -0.49 -4.04 -8.25
C ARG A 124 0.28 -3.69 -9.51
N LYS A 125 0.01 -4.39 -10.63
CA LYS A 125 0.66 -4.10 -11.92
C LYS A 125 0.37 -2.67 -12.38
N ALA A 126 -0.88 -2.23 -12.34
CA ALA A 126 -1.25 -0.87 -12.75
C ALA A 126 -0.58 0.20 -11.87
N LEU A 127 -0.57 0.01 -10.54
CA LEU A 127 0.10 0.93 -9.62
C LEU A 127 1.62 0.93 -9.81
N PHE A 128 2.22 -0.23 -10.10
CA PHE A 128 3.65 -0.33 -10.37
C PHE A 128 4.05 0.39 -11.67
N GLU A 129 3.27 0.24 -12.74
CA GLU A 129 3.51 0.98 -13.99
C GLU A 129 3.32 2.49 -13.82
N TYR A 130 2.41 2.91 -12.95
CA TYR A 130 2.29 4.31 -12.56
C TYR A 130 3.51 4.78 -11.74
N ALA A 131 3.90 4.00 -10.73
CA ALA A 131 5.07 4.28 -9.90
C ALA A 131 6.32 4.47 -10.76
N LYS A 132 6.49 3.66 -11.82
CA LYS A 132 7.65 3.77 -12.69
C LYS A 132 7.83 5.15 -13.35
N LYS A 133 6.72 5.85 -13.58
CA LYS A 133 6.69 7.17 -14.23
C LYS A 133 6.88 8.31 -13.23
N MET A 134 6.57 8.06 -11.95
CA MET A 134 6.53 9.09 -10.90
C MET A 134 7.72 9.03 -9.96
N LEU A 135 8.24 7.84 -9.67
CA LEU A 135 9.36 7.64 -8.77
C LEU A 135 10.66 8.11 -9.40
N SER A 136 11.47 8.82 -8.62
CA SER A 136 12.84 9.11 -9.00
C SER A 136 13.67 7.81 -8.97
N PRO A 137 14.79 7.72 -9.72
CA PRO A 137 15.69 6.58 -9.65
C PRO A 137 16.08 6.20 -8.22
N ASP A 138 16.27 7.20 -7.35
CA ASP A 138 16.66 6.99 -5.95
C ASP A 138 15.54 6.33 -5.14
N ASP A 139 14.26 6.61 -5.46
CA ASP A 139 13.12 6.00 -4.76
C ASP A 139 12.92 4.51 -5.11
N TYR A 140 13.42 4.05 -6.26
CA TYR A 140 13.29 2.64 -6.65
C TYR A 140 14.02 1.68 -5.72
N VAL A 141 15.04 2.16 -5.00
CA VAL A 141 15.73 1.34 -3.98
C VAL A 141 14.75 0.78 -2.95
N MET A 142 13.67 1.51 -2.67
CA MET A 142 12.63 1.13 -1.71
C MET A 142 11.76 -0.03 -2.20
N LEU A 143 11.81 -0.37 -3.48
CA LEU A 143 11.07 -1.47 -4.09
C LEU A 143 11.86 -2.78 -4.15
N MET A 144 13.17 -2.77 -3.81
CA MET A 144 14.06 -3.94 -3.94
C MET A 144 13.99 -4.91 -2.74
N LYS A 145 12.80 -5.12 -2.19
CA LYS A 145 12.54 -6.13 -1.16
C LYS A 145 12.50 -7.54 -1.73
#